data_AF-A0A438H316-F1
#
_entry.id   AF-A0A438H316-F1
#
_cell.length_a   1.000
_cell.length_b   1.000
_cell.length_c   1.000
_cell.angle_alpha   90.00
_cell.angle_beta   90.00
_cell.angle_gamma   90.00
#
_symmetry.space_group_name_H-M   'P 1'
#
loop_
_entity.id
_entity.type
_entity.pdbx_description
1 polymer ?
#
loop_
_entity_poly.entity_id
_entity_poly.type
_entity_poly.pdbx_seq_one_letter_code
_entity_poly.pdbx_strand_id
1 'polypeptide(L)'
;MAPEYALWGYLTYKADVYSFGIVALEIVSGKHNNNYIPSNGCLCLLDWACLLQQSRKFLELVDEKLGSKVDEEEAERMIKVALLCTNASQSLRPTMSEVVSMLEARMPIPDMIQDQVPTLKI
;
A
#
# COMPACT_ATOMS: atom_id res chain seq x y z
N MET A 1 -6.18 -9.97 2.36
CA MET A 1 -7.32 -9.59 3.23
C MET A 1 -6.80 -8.81 4.41
N ALA A 2 -7.64 -7.98 5.04
CA ALA A 2 -7.27 -7.30 6.29
C ALA A 2 -6.98 -8.34 7.39
N PRO A 3 -5.91 -8.18 8.18
CA PRO A 3 -5.46 -9.19 9.13
C PRO A 3 -6.49 -9.47 10.22
N GLU A 4 -7.17 -8.45 10.73
CA GLU A 4 -8.21 -8.60 11.76
C GLU A 4 -9.43 -9.36 11.25
N TYR A 5 -9.78 -9.19 9.98
CA TYR A 5 -10.88 -9.94 9.36
C TYR A 5 -10.49 -11.40 9.12
N ALA A 6 -9.28 -11.65 8.58
CA ALA A 6 -8.81 -12.99 8.27
C ALA A 6 -8.54 -13.84 9.51
N LEU A 7 -7.99 -13.25 10.58
CA LEU A 7 -7.60 -13.97 11.79
C LEU A 7 -8.73 -14.05 12.83
N TRP A 8 -9.57 -13.01 12.95
CA TRP A 8 -10.57 -12.89 14.03
C TRP A 8 -12.01 -12.81 13.53
N GLY A 9 -12.23 -12.70 12.21
CA GLY A 9 -13.58 -12.52 11.65
C GLY A 9 -14.16 -11.13 11.90
N TYR A 10 -13.36 -10.15 12.33
CA TYR A 10 -13.84 -8.80 12.61
C TYR A 10 -14.08 -8.02 11.32
N LEU A 11 -15.34 -7.96 10.90
CA LEU A 11 -15.78 -7.14 9.78
C LEU A 11 -15.99 -5.71 10.24
N THR A 12 -15.19 -4.79 9.70
CA THR A 12 -15.30 -3.36 9.96
C THR A 12 -15.13 -2.60 8.64
N TYR A 13 -15.55 -1.34 8.59
CA TYR A 13 -15.28 -0.48 7.42
C TYR A 13 -13.77 -0.29 7.17
N LYS A 14 -12.91 -0.54 8.17
CA LYS A 14 -11.44 -0.49 8.01
C LYS A 14 -10.91 -1.70 7.24
N ALA A 15 -11.63 -2.82 7.21
CA ALA A 15 -11.28 -3.95 6.34
C ALA A 15 -11.50 -3.61 4.86
N ASP A 16 -12.51 -2.79 4.55
CA ASP A 16 -12.72 -2.27 3.19
C ASP A 16 -11.61 -1.29 2.80
N VAL A 17 -11.20 -0.40 3.71
CA VAL A 17 -10.04 0.51 3.49
C VAL A 17 -8.77 -0.29 3.18
N TYR A 18 -8.50 -1.36 3.94
CA TYR A 18 -7.35 -2.23 3.67
C TYR A 18 -7.44 -2.86 2.27
N SER A 19 -8.61 -3.37 1.91
CA SER A 19 -8.83 -4.02 0.62
C SER A 19 -8.69 -3.05 -0.54
N PHE A 20 -9.16 -1.80 -0.38
CA PHE A 20 -8.89 -0.71 -1.30
C PHE A 20 -7.39 -0.46 -1.48
N GLY A 21 -6.61 -0.43 -0.39
CA GLY A 21 -5.17 -0.24 -0.44
C GLY A 21 -4.47 -1.33 -1.27
N ILE A 22 -4.89 -2.59 -1.15
CA ILE A 22 -4.37 -3.68 -2.00
C ILE A 22 -4.70 -3.43 -3.47
N VAL A 23 -5.96 -3.09 -3.79
CA VAL A 23 -6.37 -2.80 -5.17
C VAL A 23 -5.61 -1.61 -5.75
N ALA A 24 -5.35 -0.56 -4.96
CA ALA A 24 -4.56 0.58 -5.38
C ALA A 24 -3.11 0.17 -5.75
N LEU A 25 -2.48 -0.71 -4.97
CA LEU A 25 -1.16 -1.28 -5.33
C LEU A 25 -1.23 -2.10 -6.61
N GLU A 26 -2.27 -2.92 -6.80
CA GLU A 26 -2.45 -3.71 -8.02
C GLU A 26 -2.60 -2.80 -9.25
N ILE A 27 -3.35 -1.70 -9.13
CA ILE A 27 -3.53 -0.71 -10.21
C ILE A 27 -2.20 -0.04 -10.57
N VAL A 28 -1.45 0.46 -9.58
CA VAL A 28 -0.19 1.16 -9.85
C VAL A 28 0.84 0.22 -10.44
N SER A 29 0.91 -1.02 -9.95
CA SER A 29 1.92 -1.97 -10.38
C SER A 29 1.58 -2.72 -11.66
N GLY A 30 0.30 -2.79 -12.02
CA GLY A 30 -0.19 -3.65 -13.10
C GLY A 30 -0.03 -5.15 -12.80
N LYS A 31 0.17 -5.52 -11.53
CA LYS A 31 0.44 -6.90 -11.09
C LYS A 31 -0.65 -7.38 -10.12
N HIS A 32 -1.03 -8.65 -10.24
CA HIS A 32 -1.94 -9.28 -9.28
C HIS A 32 -1.21 -9.62 -7.97
N ASN A 33 -1.81 -9.26 -6.84
CA ASN A 33 -1.23 -9.45 -5.52
C ASN A 33 -0.96 -10.94 -5.19
N ASN A 34 -1.78 -11.86 -5.70
CA ASN A 34 -1.70 -13.29 -5.40
C ASN A 34 -0.71 -14.08 -6.28
N ASN A 35 -0.09 -13.46 -7.29
CA ASN A 35 0.79 -14.15 -8.24
C ASN A 35 2.14 -13.44 -8.40
N TYR A 36 2.43 -12.47 -7.54
CA TYR A 36 3.66 -11.70 -7.59
C TYR A 36 4.62 -12.14 -6.49
N ILE A 37 5.63 -12.91 -6.90
CA ILE A 37 6.78 -13.28 -6.08
C ILE A 37 7.98 -12.55 -6.68
N PRO A 38 8.43 -11.42 -6.09
CA PRO A 38 9.70 -10.82 -6.44
C PRO A 38 10.85 -11.81 -6.29
N SER A 39 11.80 -11.74 -7.22
CA SER A 39 13.12 -12.38 -7.11
C SER A 39 13.85 -12.02 -5.81
N ASN A 40 13.41 -10.96 -5.13
CA ASN A 40 14.04 -10.34 -3.96
C ASN A 40 13.56 -10.93 -2.62
N GLY A 41 12.81 -12.04 -2.62
CA GLY A 41 12.38 -12.72 -1.39
C GLY A 41 11.16 -12.09 -0.70
N CYS A 42 10.41 -11.22 -1.37
CA CYS A 42 9.10 -10.74 -0.88
C CYS A 42 8.03 -11.81 -1.09
N LEU A 43 7.05 -11.89 -0.18
CA LEU A 43 5.97 -12.87 -0.26
C LEU A 43 4.78 -12.35 -1.08
N CYS A 44 4.61 -11.02 -1.15
CA CYS A 44 3.54 -10.39 -1.91
C CYS A 44 3.88 -8.97 -2.39
N LEU A 45 2.94 -8.36 -3.12
CA LEU A 45 3.05 -6.99 -3.62
C LEU A 45 3.16 -5.95 -2.49
N LEU A 46 2.42 -6.17 -1.40
CA LEU A 46 2.48 -5.29 -0.22
C LEU A 46 3.88 -5.30 0.40
N ASP A 47 4.50 -6.47 0.59
CA ASP A 47 5.86 -6.56 1.16
C ASP A 47 6.87 -5.82 0.30
N TRP A 48 6.75 -5.95 -1.03
CA TRP A 48 7.61 -5.23 -1.96
C TRP A 48 7.43 -3.71 -1.85
N ALA A 49 6.18 -3.23 -1.78
CA ALA A 49 5.89 -1.81 -1.57
C ALA A 49 6.48 -1.28 -0.24
N CYS A 50 6.46 -2.08 0.83
CA CYS A 50 7.07 -1.75 2.11
C CYS A 50 8.60 -1.60 1.99
N LEU A 51 9.27 -2.53 1.28
CA LEU A 51 10.72 -2.45 1.04
C LEU A 51 11.09 -1.23 0.19
N LEU A 52 10.29 -0.90 -0.82
CA LEU A 52 10.48 0.29 -1.64
C LEU A 52 10.26 1.58 -0.85
N GLN A 53 9.35 1.58 0.14
CA GLN A 53 9.18 2.71 1.05
C GLN A 53 10.44 2.96 1.89
N GLN A 54 11.06 1.91 2.43
CA GLN A 54 12.29 2.03 3.23
C GLN A 54 13.47 2.58 2.41
N SER A 55 13.53 2.22 1.12
CA SER A 55 14.58 2.68 0.21
C SER A 55 14.21 3.96 -0.57
N ARG A 56 13.01 4.50 -0.38
CA ARG A 56 12.43 5.64 -1.11
C ARG A 56 12.43 5.47 -2.64
N LYS A 57 12.20 4.25 -3.12
CA LYS A 57 12.20 3.91 -4.55
C LYS A 57 10.81 3.50 -5.05
N PHE A 58 9.80 4.32 -4.77
CA PHE A 58 8.40 4.01 -5.11
C PHE A 58 8.17 3.74 -6.60
N LEU A 59 8.91 4.42 -7.49
CA LEU A 59 8.76 4.29 -8.94
C LEU A 59 9.12 2.89 -9.47
N GLU A 60 9.91 2.11 -8.73
CA GLU A 60 10.18 0.71 -9.11
C GLU A 60 8.90 -0.15 -9.04
N LEU A 61 7.88 0.28 -8.29
CA LEU A 61 6.60 -0.43 -8.19
C LEU A 61 5.73 -0.27 -9.45
N VAL A 62 5.87 0.86 -10.15
CA VAL A 62 4.96 1.31 -11.22
C VAL A 62 4.97 0.34 -12.41
N ASP A 63 3.81 0.12 -13.04
CA ASP A 63 3.69 -0.72 -14.23
C ASP A 63 4.59 -0.19 -15.36
N GLU A 64 5.59 -1.00 -15.72
CA GLU A 64 6.54 -0.74 -16.80
C GLU A 64 5.84 -0.47 -18.15
N LYS A 65 4.63 -1.00 -18.36
CA LYS A 65 3.84 -0.79 -19.58
C LYS A 65 3.35 0.64 -19.75
N LEU A 66 3.26 1.41 -18.68
CA LEU A 66 2.85 2.81 -18.74
C LEU A 66 3.97 3.71 -19.31
N GLY A 67 5.22 3.28 -19.23
CA GLY A 67 6.38 4.00 -19.79
C GLY A 67 6.46 5.44 -19.30
N SER A 68 6.80 6.38 -20.19
CA SER A 68 6.95 7.81 -19.86
C SER A 68 5.64 8.59 -19.71
N LYS A 69 4.49 7.92 -19.71
CA LYS A 69 3.17 8.57 -19.57
C LYS A 69 2.74 8.74 -18.11
N VAL A 70 3.51 8.18 -17.17
CA VAL A 70 3.20 8.24 -15.75
C VAL A 70 3.64 9.58 -15.19
N ASP A 71 2.73 10.23 -14.48
CA ASP A 71 3.10 11.31 -13.56
C ASP A 71 3.69 10.67 -12.30
N GLU A 72 4.99 10.89 -12.10
CA GLU A 72 5.75 10.29 -10.99
C GLU A 72 5.21 10.74 -9.63
N GLU A 73 4.74 11.98 -9.51
CA GLU A 73 4.22 12.52 -8.25
C GLU A 73 2.89 11.85 -7.90
N GLU A 74 1.99 11.71 -8.87
CA GLU A 74 0.69 11.05 -8.68
C GLU A 74 0.86 9.55 -8.42
N ALA A 75 1.83 8.90 -9.06
CA ALA A 75 2.16 7.51 -8.79
C ALA A 75 2.70 7.33 -7.36
N GLU A 76 3.64 8.16 -6.93
CA GLU A 76 4.17 8.13 -5.57
C GLU A 76 3.06 8.41 -4.53
N ARG A 77 2.19 9.39 -4.80
CA ARG A 77 1.02 9.72 -3.98
C ARG A 77 0.11 8.50 -3.80
N MET A 78 -0.25 7.84 -4.90
CA MET A 78 -1.10 6.65 -4.87
C MET A 78 -0.46 5.52 -4.05
N ILE A 79 0.85 5.29 -4.20
CA ILE A 79 1.57 4.25 -3.44
C ILE A 79 1.58 4.56 -1.95
N LYS A 80 1.86 5.80 -1.55
CA LYS A 80 1.84 6.19 -0.13
C LYS A 80 0.44 6.05 0.48
N VAL A 81 -0.60 6.48 -0.22
CA VAL A 81 -1.99 6.30 0.22
C VAL A 81 -2.34 4.81 0.36
N ALA A 82 -1.92 3.99 -0.61
CA ALA A 82 -2.16 2.56 -0.57
C ALA A 82 -1.49 1.90 0.65
N LEU A 83 -0.23 2.26 0.93
CA LEU A 83 0.50 1.76 2.10
C LEU A 83 -0.18 2.16 3.43
N LEU A 84 -0.71 3.39 3.53
CA LEU A 84 -1.48 3.85 4.70
C LEU A 84 -2.77 3.04 4.88
N CYS A 85 -3.47 2.77 3.77
CA CYS A 85 -4.68 1.95 3.77
C CYS A 85 -4.39 0.51 4.22
N THR A 86 -3.24 -0.04 3.88
CA THR A 86 -2.83 -1.41 4.23
C THR A 86 -2.12 -1.53 5.59
N ASN A 87 -2.21 -0.52 6.46
CA ASN A 87 -1.56 -0.59 7.76
C ASN A 87 -2.09 -1.79 8.58
N ALA A 88 -1.20 -2.52 9.25
CA ALA A 88 -1.57 -3.65 10.10
C ALA A 88 -2.52 -3.24 11.22
N SER A 89 -2.33 -2.05 11.80
CA SER A 89 -3.24 -1.46 12.76
C SER A 89 -4.42 -0.78 12.05
N GLN A 90 -5.62 -1.32 12.25
CA GLN A 90 -6.86 -0.73 11.75
C GLN A 90 -7.10 0.73 12.19
N SER A 91 -6.55 1.14 13.34
CA SER A 91 -6.70 2.52 13.85
C SER A 91 -5.82 3.53 13.11
N LEU A 92 -4.73 3.08 12.49
CA LEU A 92 -3.79 3.93 11.75
C LEU A 92 -4.19 4.09 10.28
N ARG A 93 -5.08 3.24 9.77
CA ARG A 93 -5.62 3.40 8.43
C ARG A 93 -6.46 4.68 8.36
N PRO A 94 -6.46 5.41 7.23
CA PRO A 94 -7.35 6.55 7.04
C PRO A 94 -8.82 6.13 6.92
N THR A 95 -9.72 7.11 6.93
CA THR A 95 -11.09 6.99 6.44
C THR A 95 -11.13 7.14 4.92
N MET A 96 -12.16 6.61 4.25
CA MET A 96 -12.27 6.75 2.79
C MET A 96 -12.35 8.21 2.32
N SER A 97 -12.91 9.11 3.14
CA SER A 97 -12.92 10.56 2.86
C SER A 97 -11.51 11.17 2.91
N GLU A 98 -10.68 10.74 3.86
CA GLU A 98 -9.28 11.16 3.93
C GLU A 98 -8.47 10.59 2.77
N VAL A 99 -8.72 9.33 2.38
CA VAL A 99 -8.11 8.70 1.20
C VAL A 99 -8.36 9.54 -0.05
N VAL A 100 -9.61 9.92 -0.32
CA VAL A 100 -9.96 10.78 -1.45
C VAL A 100 -9.25 12.14 -1.35
N SER A 101 -9.27 12.76 -0.17
CA SER A 101 -8.61 14.06 0.05
C SER A 101 -7.10 14.01 -0.18
N MET A 102 -6.45 12.91 0.19
CA MET A 102 -5.02 12.68 -0.06
C MET A 102 -4.73 12.48 -1.54
N LEU A 103 -5.56 11.70 -2.24
CA LEU A 103 -5.44 11.45 -3.69
C LEU A 103 -5.68 12.73 -4.52
N GLU A 104 -6.60 13.59 -4.09
CA GLU A 104 -6.85 14.89 -4.73
C GLU A 104 -5.83 15.97 -4.35
N ALA A 105 -4.74 15.61 -3.66
CA ALA A 105 -3.72 16.53 -3.15
C ALA A 105 -4.27 17.64 -2.21
N ARG A 106 -5.46 17.44 -1.62
CA ARG A 106 -6.09 18.38 -0.67
C ARG A 106 -5.65 18.15 0.78
N MET A 107 -5.03 17.01 1.05
CA MET A 107 -4.52 16.63 2.37
C MET A 107 -3.07 16.12 2.25
N PRO A 108 -2.14 16.56 3.12
CA PRO A 108 -0.78 16.06 3.11
C PRO A 108 -0.74 14.59 3.53
N ILE A 109 0.18 13.84 2.93
CA ILE A 109 0.41 12.44 3.26
C ILE A 109 1.62 12.35 4.21
N PRO A 110 1.53 11.67 5.36
CA PRO A 110 2.67 11.46 6.24
C PRO A 110 3.87 10.81 5.53
N ASP A 111 5.08 11.36 5.73
CA ASP A 111 6.31 10.92 5.04
C ASP A 111 6.76 9.50 5.39
N MET A 112 6.45 9.03 6.61
CA MET A 112 6.81 7.69 7.07
C MET A 112 5.59 6.99 7.67
N ILE A 113 5.25 5.84 7.09
CA ILE A 113 4.22 4.96 7.62
C ILE A 113 4.97 4.05 8.59
N GLN A 114 4.77 4.26 9.89
CA GLN A 114 5.53 3.54 10.93
C GLN A 114 5.36 2.02 10.83
N ASP A 115 6.51 1.35 10.83
CA ASP A 115 6.84 -0.08 10.96
C ASP A 115 5.75 -1.12 10.68
N GLN A 116 5.96 -1.90 9.61
CA GLN A 116 5.12 -3.03 9.21
C GLN A 116 5.65 -4.41 9.64
N VAL A 117 6.56 -4.52 10.60
CA VAL A 117 7.01 -5.83 11.09
C VAL A 117 7.08 -5.86 12.61
N PRO A 118 6.38 -6.79 13.30
CA PRO A 118 6.82 -7.18 14.63
C PRO A 118 8.20 -7.79 14.44
N THR A 119 9.23 -7.13 14.96
CA THR A 119 10.59 -7.64 15.03
C THR A 119 10.57 -9.00 15.74
N LEU A 120 10.44 -10.08 14.97
CA LEU A 120 10.89 -11.40 15.38
C LEU A 120 12.41 -11.37 15.26
N LYS A 121 13.05 -10.73 16.24
CA LYS A 121 14.42 -11.05 16.61
C LYS A 121 14.38 -12.48 17.15
N ILE A 122 14.88 -13.42 16.35
CA ILE A 122 15.42 -14.68 16.85
C ILE A 122 16.87 -14.43 17.23
#